data_AF-A0A243R3L6-F1
#
_entry.id   AF-A0A243R3L6-F1
#
_cell.length_a   1.000
_cell.length_b   1.000
_cell.length_c   1.000
_cell.angle_alpha   90.00
_cell.angle_beta   90.00
_cell.angle_gamma   90.00
#
_symmetry.space_group_name_H-M   'P 1'
#
loop_
_entity.id
_entity.type
_entity.pdbx_description
1 polymer ?
#
loop_
_entity_poly.entity_id
_entity_poly.type
_entity_poly.pdbx_seq_one_letter_code
_entity_poly.pdbx_strand_id
1 'polypeptide(L)'
;MDAESSICLSDLVPALRWSRPQQIAEALADPRLPAGWWSSVTLPKALGVAGLDWVCDRLARLSVSRWDHLPLSDVLPALHVHTVDPTLPGWSEPARSALTGLGGWSRLRRLTTGDLGGPSAAAAPEVVVTAMFHEVLSRIPMITEQPAEAPAEQAPQQQVPVVPQQAPAVPQQVPAAPQQAPAVPQQVPAAPQQAPAAPQQVPAAQQAPAAEPAAERQVNLNDYPLVRLVDNMFRDWGPLERAVAVERLFAVDPISLRALAHKLNADRDALSMAQRAAEERILLWLRSSESAPLTGHMFGLTEWLGAAATQDQLIGADPAHPVEVPTLRTPLWRVLVTLMPDRRLQDGWLVVGDLGGLRDRTRQLLAGKPVDADMVAVMEHQLGIRTHSAQAWLDALATSATRDETVQDASPEGGKQLPRRTPGANGHHHRGGQPIPQVNANSIDPRTALAALSALSGGNTRPHLITSQRAPMHPPTTPATDPSRWQRIEVTSEHLRGGPVAVPEGYATQLGMRPGTLLSVTGPGDNAVVLVWRDHPVFDSLQPVLMRLNARPGDQVYVTVDGYRLDAQLPS
;
A
#
# COMPACT_ATOMS: atom_id res chain seq x y z
N MET A 1 -1.71 9.99 -35.03
CA MET A 1 -1.22 9.91 -33.64
C MET A 1 -2.15 8.97 -32.94
N ASP A 2 -1.85 7.70 -33.08
CA ASP A 2 -2.69 6.60 -32.64
C ASP A 2 -2.46 6.44 -31.15
N ALA A 3 -3.49 6.78 -30.36
CA ALA A 3 -3.42 6.68 -28.91
C ALA A 3 -3.51 5.21 -28.53
N GLU A 4 -2.36 4.57 -28.34
CA GLU A 4 -2.25 3.21 -27.81
C GLU A 4 -3.06 3.10 -26.52
N SER A 5 -4.20 2.42 -26.59
CA SER A 5 -5.11 2.31 -25.46
C SER A 5 -4.51 1.38 -24.42
N SER A 6 -4.08 1.94 -23.28
CA SER A 6 -3.36 1.23 -22.21
C SER A 6 -4.24 0.31 -21.34
N ILE A 7 -5.26 -0.30 -21.95
CA ILE A 7 -6.22 -1.19 -21.27
C ILE A 7 -5.48 -2.46 -20.83
N CYS A 8 -5.54 -2.75 -19.53
CA CYS A 8 -5.00 -3.95 -18.91
C CYS A 8 -6.11 -4.98 -18.63
N LEU A 9 -5.77 -6.24 -18.37
CA LEU A 9 -6.76 -7.29 -18.12
C LEU A 9 -7.66 -6.98 -16.89
N SER A 10 -7.10 -6.32 -15.87
CA SER A 10 -7.83 -5.90 -14.65
C SER A 10 -8.93 -4.88 -14.91
N ASP A 11 -8.94 -4.24 -16.07
CA ASP A 11 -9.86 -3.16 -16.43
C ASP A 11 -11.14 -3.75 -17.03
N LEU A 12 -11.01 -4.92 -17.68
CA LEU A 12 -12.12 -5.72 -18.21
C LEU A 12 -12.65 -6.72 -17.18
N VAL A 13 -11.81 -7.17 -16.26
CA VAL A 13 -12.15 -8.12 -15.19
C VAL A 13 -11.86 -7.46 -13.83
N PRO A 14 -12.74 -6.57 -13.33
CA PRO A 14 -12.49 -5.80 -12.09
C PRO A 14 -12.30 -6.68 -10.86
N ALA A 15 -12.85 -7.90 -10.88
CA ALA A 15 -12.63 -8.88 -9.82
C ALA A 15 -11.14 -9.22 -9.60
N LEU A 16 -10.26 -9.01 -10.59
CA LEU A 16 -8.79 -9.08 -10.43
C LEU A 16 -8.22 -7.94 -9.56
N ARG A 17 -8.88 -6.78 -9.48
CA ARG A 17 -8.44 -5.65 -8.64
C ARG A 17 -8.81 -5.84 -7.16
N TRP A 18 -9.88 -6.59 -6.89
CA TRP A 18 -10.39 -6.86 -5.54
C TRP A 18 -9.93 -8.20 -4.95
N SER A 19 -9.35 -9.07 -5.78
CA SER A 19 -8.81 -10.37 -5.36
C SER A 19 -7.39 -10.25 -4.80
N ARG A 20 -6.99 -11.19 -3.93
CA ARG A 20 -5.66 -11.17 -3.31
C ARG A 20 -4.57 -11.41 -4.36
N PRO A 21 -3.53 -10.56 -4.46
CA PRO A 21 -2.55 -10.64 -5.55
C PRO A 21 -1.79 -11.97 -5.58
N GLN A 22 -1.57 -12.61 -4.43
CA GLN A 22 -0.92 -13.93 -4.36
C GLN A 22 -1.75 -15.03 -5.04
N GLN A 23 -3.09 -14.99 -4.90
CA GLN A 23 -4.00 -15.98 -5.48
C GLN A 23 -4.18 -15.77 -6.98
N ILE A 24 -4.09 -14.52 -7.44
CA ILE A 24 -4.06 -14.19 -8.86
C ILE A 24 -2.73 -14.64 -9.47
N ALA A 25 -1.61 -14.38 -8.80
CA ALA A 25 -0.29 -14.83 -9.24
C ALA A 25 -0.21 -16.36 -9.38
N GLU A 26 -0.77 -17.11 -8.43
CA GLU A 26 -0.84 -18.58 -8.50
C GLU A 26 -1.61 -19.08 -9.74
N ALA A 27 -2.67 -18.38 -10.17
CA ALA A 27 -3.53 -18.78 -11.29
C ALA A 27 -3.11 -18.20 -12.66
N LEU A 28 -2.49 -17.02 -12.69
CA LEU A 28 -2.11 -16.26 -13.90
C LEU A 28 -0.60 -16.09 -14.09
N ALA A 29 0.25 -16.81 -13.34
CA ALA A 29 1.68 -16.84 -13.63
C ALA A 29 1.97 -17.46 -15.02
N ASP A 30 2.60 -16.68 -15.90
CA ASP A 30 3.29 -17.16 -17.10
C ASP A 30 4.75 -16.68 -17.02
N PRO A 31 5.76 -17.56 -17.18
CA PRO A 31 7.18 -17.18 -17.11
C PRO A 31 7.63 -16.18 -18.19
N ARG A 32 6.82 -15.95 -19.24
CA ARG A 32 7.07 -14.96 -20.30
C ARG A 32 6.57 -13.55 -19.97
N LEU A 33 5.80 -13.39 -18.90
CA LEU A 33 5.19 -12.11 -18.50
C LEU A 33 5.67 -11.68 -17.10
N PRO A 34 5.75 -10.36 -16.84
CA PRO A 34 6.17 -9.86 -15.53
C PRO A 34 5.14 -10.20 -14.44
N ALA A 35 5.60 -10.25 -13.19
CA ALA A 35 4.70 -10.38 -12.04
C ALA A 35 3.66 -9.24 -12.03
N GLY A 36 2.37 -9.58 -11.86
CA GLY A 36 1.29 -8.59 -11.89
C GLY A 36 0.86 -8.13 -13.28
N TRP A 37 1.29 -8.78 -14.37
CA TRP A 37 1.03 -8.37 -15.76
C TRP A 37 -0.43 -8.02 -16.07
N TRP A 38 -1.39 -8.67 -15.41
CA TRP A 38 -2.83 -8.38 -15.55
C TRP A 38 -3.21 -6.94 -15.21
N SER A 39 -2.34 -6.20 -14.51
CA SER A 39 -2.50 -4.79 -14.12
C SER A 39 -1.42 -3.86 -14.67
N SER A 40 -0.39 -4.38 -15.35
CA SER A 40 0.80 -3.63 -15.76
C SER A 40 1.21 -3.83 -17.22
N VAL A 41 0.62 -4.80 -17.93
CA VAL A 41 0.87 -5.08 -19.35
C VAL A 41 -0.42 -4.85 -20.13
N THR A 42 -0.31 -4.14 -21.25
CA THR A 42 -1.44 -3.87 -22.14
C THR A 42 -2.03 -5.18 -22.67
N LEU A 43 -3.35 -5.24 -22.76
CA LEU A 43 -4.09 -6.44 -23.11
C LEU A 43 -3.65 -7.07 -24.45
N PRO A 44 -3.41 -6.32 -25.55
CA PRO A 44 -2.93 -6.92 -26.81
C PRO A 44 -1.57 -7.62 -26.63
N LYS A 45 -0.65 -7.01 -25.87
CA LYS A 45 0.68 -7.58 -25.60
C LYS A 45 0.60 -8.81 -24.70
N ALA A 46 -0.28 -8.79 -23.68
CA ALA A 46 -0.50 -9.94 -22.82
C ALA A 46 -1.12 -11.13 -23.58
N LEU A 47 -2.16 -10.88 -24.39
CA LEU A 47 -2.82 -11.90 -25.20
C LEU A 47 -1.91 -12.45 -26.31
N GLY A 48 -1.06 -11.62 -26.92
CA GLY A 48 -0.07 -12.07 -27.89
C GLY A 48 1.05 -12.96 -27.32
N VAL A 49 1.40 -12.79 -26.04
CA VAL A 49 2.46 -13.58 -25.38
C VAL A 49 1.93 -14.85 -24.71
N ALA A 50 0.80 -14.78 -24.01
CA ALA A 50 0.21 -15.90 -23.27
C ALA A 50 -0.79 -16.74 -24.10
N GLY A 51 -1.44 -16.14 -25.10
CA GLY A 51 -2.50 -16.74 -25.90
C GLY A 51 -3.90 -16.52 -25.31
N LEU A 52 -4.87 -16.24 -26.18
CA LEU A 52 -6.25 -15.94 -25.79
C LEU A 52 -6.92 -17.10 -25.04
N ASP A 53 -6.86 -18.32 -25.58
CA ASP A 53 -7.46 -19.51 -24.98
C ASP A 53 -6.92 -19.80 -23.58
N TRP A 54 -5.61 -19.61 -23.38
CA TRP A 54 -4.95 -19.82 -22.09
C TRP A 54 -5.44 -18.82 -21.05
N VAL A 55 -5.53 -17.53 -21.40
CA VAL A 55 -6.06 -16.50 -20.49
C VAL A 55 -7.52 -16.79 -20.14
N CYS A 56 -8.34 -17.20 -21.12
CA CYS A 56 -9.75 -17.55 -20.90
C CYS A 56 -9.92 -18.78 -19.97
N ASP A 57 -9.14 -19.86 -20.16
CA ASP A 57 -9.14 -21.03 -19.27
C ASP A 57 -8.75 -20.66 -17.84
N ARG A 58 -7.67 -19.88 -17.67
CA ARG A 58 -7.22 -19.45 -16.34
C ARG A 58 -8.23 -18.56 -15.64
N LEU A 59 -8.83 -17.60 -16.35
CA LEU A 59 -9.90 -16.75 -15.81
C LEU A 59 -11.13 -17.57 -15.44
N ALA A 60 -11.52 -18.58 -16.22
CA ALA A 60 -12.64 -19.46 -15.89
C ALA A 60 -12.38 -20.27 -14.61
N ARG A 61 -11.20 -20.88 -14.48
CA ARG A 61 -10.79 -21.61 -13.25
C ARG A 61 -10.77 -20.71 -12.02
N LEU A 62 -10.26 -19.49 -12.17
CA LEU A 62 -10.23 -18.49 -11.09
C LEU A 62 -11.67 -18.08 -10.71
N SER A 63 -12.53 -17.85 -11.71
CA SER A 63 -13.93 -17.49 -11.51
C SER A 63 -14.75 -18.58 -10.82
N VAL A 64 -14.52 -19.86 -11.13
CA VAL A 64 -15.20 -21.00 -10.48
C VAL A 64 -14.65 -21.27 -9.07
N SER A 65 -13.34 -21.07 -8.84
CA SER A 65 -12.70 -21.41 -7.56
C SER A 65 -12.64 -20.30 -6.50
N ARG A 66 -12.85 -19.02 -6.91
CA ARG A 66 -12.72 -17.84 -6.03
C ARG A 66 -13.87 -16.85 -6.14
N TRP A 67 -14.62 -16.85 -7.24
CA TRP A 67 -15.71 -15.91 -7.52
C TRP A 67 -17.07 -16.62 -7.65
N ASP A 68 -17.20 -17.80 -7.03
CA ASP A 68 -18.39 -18.65 -6.95
C ASP A 68 -19.68 -17.91 -6.55
N HIS A 69 -19.54 -16.85 -5.75
CA HIS A 69 -20.61 -16.00 -5.21
C HIS A 69 -20.85 -14.70 -5.99
N LEU A 70 -20.02 -14.36 -6.99
CA LEU A 70 -20.18 -13.14 -7.78
C LEU A 70 -21.03 -13.45 -9.03
N PRO A 71 -22.00 -12.58 -9.40
CA PRO A 71 -22.72 -12.73 -10.65
C PRO A 71 -21.75 -12.50 -11.81
N LEU A 72 -21.93 -13.27 -12.89
CA LEU A 72 -21.04 -13.21 -14.06
C LEU A 72 -20.92 -11.79 -14.65
N SER A 73 -21.99 -11.00 -14.55
CA SER A 73 -22.07 -9.61 -14.96
C SER A 73 -21.12 -8.65 -14.23
N ASP A 74 -20.68 -9.00 -13.02
CA ASP A 74 -19.82 -8.16 -12.18
C ASP A 74 -18.35 -8.62 -12.28
N VAL A 75 -18.16 -9.93 -12.52
CA VAL A 75 -16.87 -10.49 -12.94
C VAL A 75 -16.42 -9.91 -14.28
N LEU A 76 -17.34 -9.78 -15.24
CA LEU A 76 -17.08 -9.26 -16.59
C LEU A 76 -18.15 -8.21 -16.97
N PRO A 77 -17.99 -6.93 -16.58
CA PRO A 77 -18.96 -5.87 -16.84
C PRO A 77 -19.35 -5.67 -18.30
N ALA A 78 -18.47 -6.04 -19.24
CA ALA A 78 -18.72 -6.02 -20.67
C ALA A 78 -20.00 -6.80 -21.08
N LEU A 79 -20.40 -7.81 -20.32
CA LEU A 79 -21.65 -8.57 -20.51
C LEU A 79 -22.92 -7.71 -20.34
N HIS A 80 -22.82 -6.56 -19.67
CA HIS A 80 -23.93 -5.60 -19.59
C HIS A 80 -24.24 -4.95 -20.94
N VAL A 81 -23.18 -4.60 -21.68
CA VAL A 81 -23.22 -3.85 -22.94
C VAL A 81 -23.32 -4.79 -24.14
N HIS A 82 -22.67 -5.96 -24.08
CA HIS A 82 -22.68 -6.93 -25.17
C HIS A 82 -23.86 -7.91 -25.05
N THR A 83 -24.76 -7.84 -26.02
CA THR A 83 -25.73 -8.90 -26.32
C THR A 83 -25.01 -10.03 -27.07
N VAL A 84 -24.55 -11.05 -26.33
CA VAL A 84 -24.09 -12.29 -26.96
C VAL A 84 -25.33 -13.11 -27.32
N ASP A 85 -25.53 -13.32 -28.62
CA ASP A 85 -26.60 -14.16 -29.13
C ASP A 85 -26.21 -15.65 -28.94
N PRO A 86 -27.07 -16.47 -28.30
CA PRO A 86 -26.78 -17.89 -28.05
C PRO A 86 -26.62 -18.74 -29.33
N THR A 87 -26.93 -18.20 -30.50
CA THR A 87 -26.75 -18.87 -31.81
C THR A 87 -25.39 -18.64 -32.46
N LEU A 88 -24.50 -17.86 -31.84
CA LEU A 88 -23.21 -17.47 -32.43
C LEU A 88 -22.21 -18.63 -32.62
N PRO A 89 -21.43 -18.64 -33.72
CA PRO A 89 -20.53 -19.73 -34.08
C PRO A 89 -19.27 -19.85 -33.20
N GLY A 90 -19.00 -18.88 -32.32
CA GLY A 90 -17.84 -18.89 -31.42
C GLY A 90 -17.99 -19.80 -30.19
N TRP A 91 -19.21 -20.28 -29.89
CA TRP A 91 -19.48 -21.08 -28.71
C TRP A 91 -19.41 -22.58 -29.00
N SER A 92 -18.69 -23.32 -28.14
CA SER A 92 -18.60 -24.78 -28.23
C SER A 92 -19.97 -25.45 -28.03
N GLU A 93 -20.17 -26.62 -28.64
CA GLU A 93 -21.44 -27.36 -28.52
C GLU A 93 -21.88 -27.60 -27.06
N PRO A 94 -20.99 -27.96 -26.11
CA PRO A 94 -21.36 -28.07 -24.69
C PRO A 94 -21.78 -26.74 -24.08
N ALA A 95 -21.13 -25.62 -24.44
CA ALA A 95 -21.49 -24.30 -23.93
C ALA A 95 -22.85 -23.82 -24.47
N ARG A 96 -23.16 -24.07 -25.76
CA ARG A 96 -24.47 -23.77 -26.35
C ARG A 96 -25.58 -24.64 -25.75
N SER A 97 -25.32 -25.93 -25.54
CA SER A 97 -26.25 -26.85 -24.87
C SER A 97 -26.55 -26.39 -23.43
N ALA A 98 -25.53 -26.07 -22.65
CA ALA A 98 -25.68 -25.55 -21.29
C ALA A 98 -26.43 -24.21 -21.25
N LEU A 99 -26.08 -23.25 -22.11
CA LEU A 99 -26.75 -21.95 -22.18
C LEU A 99 -28.24 -22.09 -22.56
N THR A 100 -28.57 -23.03 -23.44
CA THR A 100 -29.95 -23.35 -23.81
C THR A 100 -30.71 -23.94 -22.61
N GLY A 101 -30.13 -24.91 -21.91
CA GLY A 101 -30.71 -25.50 -20.69
C GLY A 101 -30.90 -24.51 -19.53
N LEU A 102 -30.02 -23.50 -19.42
CA LEU A 102 -30.10 -22.45 -18.41
C LEU A 102 -31.17 -21.39 -18.69
N GLY A 103 -31.76 -21.36 -19.89
CA GLY A 103 -32.76 -20.35 -20.29
C GLY A 103 -32.16 -19.11 -20.96
N GLY A 104 -31.01 -19.25 -21.62
CA GLY A 104 -30.44 -18.24 -22.51
C GLY A 104 -29.63 -17.12 -21.84
N TRP A 105 -29.06 -16.25 -22.68
CA TRP A 105 -28.11 -15.18 -22.29
C TRP A 105 -28.63 -14.27 -21.18
N SER A 106 -29.89 -13.84 -21.29
CA SER A 106 -30.55 -12.96 -20.33
C SER A 106 -30.68 -13.59 -18.93
N ARG A 107 -30.63 -14.92 -18.81
CA ARG A 107 -30.57 -15.61 -17.52
C ARG A 107 -29.14 -15.80 -17.05
N LEU A 108 -28.22 -16.21 -17.94
CA LEU A 108 -26.78 -16.33 -17.64
C LEU A 108 -26.22 -15.08 -16.96
N ARG A 109 -26.53 -13.89 -17.47
CA ARG A 109 -26.09 -12.60 -16.89
C ARG A 109 -26.45 -12.40 -15.40
N ARG A 110 -27.46 -13.09 -14.87
CA ARG A 110 -27.91 -12.99 -13.46
C ARG A 110 -27.48 -14.18 -12.60
N LEU A 111 -26.76 -15.15 -13.18
CA LEU A 111 -26.25 -16.31 -12.45
C LEU A 111 -24.83 -16.03 -11.96
N THR A 112 -24.47 -16.67 -10.86
CA THR A 112 -23.10 -16.78 -10.35
C THR A 112 -22.37 -17.96 -11.00
N THR A 113 -21.05 -18.06 -10.86
CA THR A 113 -20.31 -19.26 -11.29
C THR A 113 -20.65 -20.48 -10.44
N GLY A 114 -21.10 -20.31 -9.20
CA GLY A 114 -21.63 -21.39 -8.35
C GLY A 114 -22.95 -21.97 -8.86
N ASP A 115 -23.86 -21.14 -9.36
CA ASP A 115 -25.16 -21.59 -9.91
C ASP A 115 -25.00 -22.49 -11.15
N LEU A 116 -23.91 -22.31 -11.90
CA LEU A 116 -23.56 -23.15 -13.05
C LEU A 116 -23.12 -24.57 -12.66
N GLY A 117 -22.73 -24.80 -11.40
CA GLY A 117 -22.23 -26.09 -10.90
C GLY A 117 -23.30 -27.04 -10.34
N GLY A 118 -24.58 -26.70 -10.45
CA GLY A 118 -25.67 -27.50 -9.88
C GLY A 118 -25.83 -28.90 -10.50
N PRO A 119 -26.47 -29.86 -9.80
CA PRO A 119 -26.56 -31.28 -10.22
C PRO A 119 -27.39 -31.55 -11.49
N SER A 120 -27.95 -30.49 -12.11
CA SER A 120 -28.71 -30.55 -13.37
C SER A 120 -27.99 -29.82 -14.52
N ALA A 121 -26.72 -29.42 -14.34
CA ALA A 121 -25.94 -28.74 -15.37
C ALA A 121 -25.46 -29.71 -16.46
N ALA A 122 -25.69 -29.35 -17.73
CA ALA A 122 -25.35 -30.18 -18.89
C ALA A 122 -23.86 -30.13 -19.29
N ALA A 123 -23.08 -29.20 -18.73
CA ALA A 123 -21.65 -29.05 -18.96
C ALA A 123 -20.95 -28.53 -17.70
N ALA A 124 -19.62 -28.70 -17.62
CA ALA A 124 -18.84 -28.12 -16.53
C ALA A 124 -18.90 -26.58 -16.57
N PRO A 125 -19.00 -25.89 -15.42
CA PRO A 125 -19.16 -24.44 -15.35
C PRO A 125 -17.99 -23.70 -16.03
N GLU A 126 -16.77 -24.27 -15.93
CA GLU A 126 -15.57 -23.79 -16.60
C GLU A 126 -15.78 -23.58 -18.11
N VAL A 127 -16.47 -24.49 -18.81
CA VAL A 127 -16.65 -24.43 -20.28
C VAL A 127 -17.52 -23.24 -20.70
N VAL A 128 -18.56 -22.93 -19.92
CA VAL A 128 -19.46 -21.79 -20.16
C VAL A 128 -18.74 -20.47 -19.87
N VAL A 129 -17.95 -20.42 -18.80
CA VAL A 129 -17.21 -19.22 -18.39
C VAL A 129 -16.03 -18.95 -19.34
N THR A 130 -15.31 -19.97 -19.80
CA THR A 130 -14.26 -19.83 -20.83
C THR A 130 -14.83 -19.28 -22.13
N ALA A 131 -15.97 -19.81 -22.60
CA ALA A 131 -16.65 -19.31 -23.82
C ALA A 131 -17.08 -17.84 -23.68
N MET A 132 -17.59 -17.47 -22.50
CA MET A 132 -17.97 -16.10 -22.16
C MET A 132 -16.78 -15.12 -22.17
N PHE A 133 -15.63 -15.48 -21.59
CA PHE A 133 -14.41 -14.66 -21.66
C PHE A 133 -13.88 -14.58 -23.09
N HIS A 134 -13.84 -15.69 -23.81
CA HIS A 134 -13.35 -15.75 -25.19
C HIS A 134 -14.19 -14.86 -26.11
N GLU A 135 -15.53 -14.89 -25.99
CA GLU A 135 -16.44 -14.05 -26.79
C GLU A 135 -16.22 -12.54 -26.59
N VAL A 136 -15.93 -12.10 -25.36
CA VAL A 136 -15.64 -10.68 -25.08
C VAL A 136 -14.23 -10.29 -25.50
N LEU A 137 -13.22 -11.10 -25.15
CA LEU A 137 -11.81 -10.78 -25.39
C LEU A 137 -11.41 -10.90 -26.87
N SER A 138 -12.03 -11.79 -27.65
CA SER A 138 -11.79 -11.92 -29.10
C SER A 138 -12.33 -10.75 -29.93
N ARG A 139 -13.32 -10.00 -29.40
CA ARG A 139 -13.93 -8.85 -30.09
C ARG A 139 -13.18 -7.54 -29.88
N ILE A 140 -12.17 -7.51 -29.01
CA ILE A 140 -11.34 -6.34 -28.80
C ILE A 140 -10.37 -6.25 -29.98
N PRO A 141 -10.29 -5.12 -30.70
CA PRO A 141 -9.39 -4.99 -31.83
C PRO A 141 -7.95 -5.10 -31.33
N MET A 142 -7.34 -6.25 -31.58
CA MET A 142 -5.90 -6.37 -31.49
C MET A 142 -5.32 -5.47 -32.58
N ILE A 143 -4.60 -4.43 -32.17
CA ILE A 143 -3.67 -3.75 -33.05
C ILE A 143 -2.56 -4.76 -33.30
N THR A 144 -2.76 -5.59 -34.32
CA THR A 144 -1.68 -6.37 -34.92
C THR A 144 -0.70 -5.33 -35.45
N GLU A 145 0.47 -5.23 -34.84
CA GLU A 145 1.66 -4.76 -35.55
C GLU A 145 1.89 -5.75 -36.70
N GLN A 146 1.21 -5.51 -37.81
CA GLN A 146 1.45 -6.18 -39.07
C GLN A 146 2.87 -5.76 -39.47
N PRO A 147 3.85 -6.68 -39.50
CA PRO A 147 5.20 -6.33 -39.90
C PRO A 147 5.11 -5.70 -41.28
N ALA A 148 5.68 -4.50 -41.45
CA ALA A 148 5.51 -3.72 -42.66
C ALA A 148 5.82 -4.57 -43.89
N GLU A 149 4.79 -4.83 -44.68
CA GLU A 149 4.83 -5.72 -45.83
C GLU A 149 5.62 -5.04 -46.96
N ALA A 150 6.95 -5.16 -46.87
CA ALA A 150 7.85 -4.73 -47.93
C ALA A 150 7.50 -5.50 -49.23
N PRO A 151 7.46 -4.84 -50.40
CA PRO A 151 7.00 -5.47 -51.63
C PRO A 151 7.79 -6.74 -51.95
N ALA A 152 7.07 -7.82 -52.23
CA ALA A 152 7.66 -9.10 -52.58
C ALA A 152 8.35 -9.03 -53.96
N GLU A 153 9.67 -9.23 -53.98
CA GLU A 153 10.40 -9.59 -55.20
C GLU A 153 10.79 -11.08 -55.15
N GLN A 154 10.49 -11.80 -56.23
CA GLN A 154 10.36 -13.26 -56.20
C GLN A 154 11.63 -14.01 -56.63
N ALA A 155 12.13 -14.87 -55.74
CA ALA A 155 12.85 -16.13 -56.04
C ALA A 155 14.26 -16.03 -56.71
N PRO A 156 15.07 -17.14 -56.76
CA PRO A 156 14.83 -18.47 -56.22
C PRO A 156 15.91 -19.04 -55.26
N GLN A 157 15.50 -20.11 -54.60
CA GLN A 157 16.22 -21.07 -53.78
C GLN A 157 17.68 -21.37 -54.23
N GLN A 158 18.63 -21.34 -53.29
CA GLN A 158 19.87 -22.12 -53.37
C GLN A 158 20.21 -22.80 -52.05
N GLN A 159 20.77 -23.99 -52.20
CA GLN A 159 20.81 -25.12 -51.27
C GLN A 159 21.71 -24.92 -50.05
N VAL A 160 21.33 -25.64 -48.98
CA VAL A 160 22.13 -25.88 -47.78
C VAL A 160 23.45 -26.60 -48.12
N PRO A 161 24.62 -26.11 -47.64
CA PRO A 161 25.82 -26.93 -47.51
C PRO A 161 25.91 -27.45 -46.07
N VAL A 162 25.65 -28.73 -45.88
CA VAL A 162 26.08 -29.45 -44.67
C VAL A 162 27.61 -29.55 -44.70
N VAL A 163 28.27 -29.11 -43.62
CA VAL A 163 29.72 -29.31 -43.43
C VAL A 163 29.93 -30.09 -42.12
N PRO A 164 30.82 -31.11 -42.09
CA PRO A 164 30.61 -32.25 -41.19
C PRO A 164 31.15 -32.07 -39.76
N GLN A 165 30.57 -32.83 -38.84
CA GLN A 165 31.20 -33.09 -37.54
C GLN A 165 32.55 -33.80 -37.72
N GLN A 166 33.61 -33.23 -37.16
CA GLN A 166 34.83 -33.97 -36.81
C GLN A 166 35.21 -33.65 -35.37
N ALA A 167 35.25 -34.68 -34.53
CA ALA A 167 35.81 -34.60 -33.20
C ALA A 167 37.32 -34.90 -33.25
N PRO A 168 38.17 -34.10 -32.58
CA PRO A 168 39.49 -34.54 -32.13
C PRO A 168 39.42 -35.02 -30.68
N ALA A 169 40.21 -36.05 -30.36
CA ALA A 169 40.26 -36.66 -29.04
C ALA A 169 41.01 -35.79 -28.00
N VAL A 170 40.71 -36.08 -26.73
CA VAL A 170 41.44 -35.58 -25.55
C VAL A 170 42.93 -35.90 -25.62
N PRO A 171 43.78 -35.01 -25.08
CA PRO A 171 44.87 -35.45 -24.21
C PRO A 171 44.60 -35.01 -22.76
N GLN A 172 44.48 -35.97 -21.86
CA GLN A 172 44.58 -35.70 -20.42
C GLN A 172 46.03 -35.30 -20.11
N GLN A 173 46.25 -34.15 -19.47
CA GLN A 173 47.51 -33.86 -18.80
C GLN A 173 47.27 -33.68 -17.31
N VAL A 174 47.80 -34.64 -16.56
CA VAL A 174 47.92 -34.62 -15.10
C VAL A 174 49.31 -34.06 -14.76
N PRO A 175 49.43 -33.00 -13.95
CA PRO A 175 50.63 -32.74 -13.17
C PRO A 175 50.52 -33.38 -11.79
N ALA A 176 51.57 -34.08 -11.36
CA ALA A 176 51.58 -34.86 -10.13
C ALA A 176 51.53 -34.00 -8.85
N ALA A 177 50.86 -34.52 -7.83
CA ALA A 177 51.01 -34.04 -6.46
C ALA A 177 52.36 -34.48 -5.87
N PRO A 178 53.06 -33.59 -5.12
CA PRO A 178 53.98 -34.02 -4.07
C PRO A 178 53.15 -34.40 -2.83
N GLN A 179 53.27 -35.63 -2.37
CA GLN A 179 52.67 -36.07 -1.11
C GLN A 179 53.44 -35.47 0.07
N GLN A 180 52.76 -34.73 0.95
CA GLN A 180 53.16 -34.59 2.34
C GLN A 180 51.96 -34.75 3.28
N ALA A 181 52.09 -35.71 4.18
CA ALA A 181 51.24 -35.92 5.34
C ALA A 181 52.18 -36.22 6.54
N PRO A 182 51.69 -36.26 7.78
CA PRO A 182 50.81 -35.28 8.42
C PRO A 182 51.48 -34.71 9.69
N ALA A 183 51.27 -33.43 10.00
CA ALA A 183 51.79 -32.82 11.23
C ALA A 183 50.66 -32.60 12.24
N VAL A 184 50.69 -33.36 13.34
CA VAL A 184 49.72 -33.30 14.45
C VAL A 184 50.16 -32.25 15.47
N PRO A 185 49.31 -31.28 15.86
CA PRO A 185 49.46 -30.57 17.13
C PRO A 185 48.77 -31.38 18.22
N GLN A 186 49.55 -31.93 19.15
CA GLN A 186 49.03 -32.62 20.33
C GLN A 186 48.33 -31.62 21.27
N GLN A 187 47.03 -31.78 21.49
CA GLN A 187 46.37 -31.22 22.68
C GLN A 187 46.34 -32.31 23.76
N VAL A 188 47.20 -32.16 24.76
CA VAL A 188 47.26 -33.02 25.96
C VAL A 188 46.34 -32.39 27.04
N PRO A 189 45.51 -33.18 27.75
CA PRO A 189 44.41 -32.63 28.55
C PRO A 189 44.86 -32.11 29.92
N ALA A 190 44.15 -31.12 30.45
CA ALA A 190 44.37 -30.59 31.80
C ALA A 190 43.06 -30.47 32.59
N ALA A 191 42.84 -31.44 33.48
CA ALA A 191 41.91 -31.41 34.61
C ALA A 191 42.33 -32.52 35.60
N PRO A 192 41.92 -32.50 36.88
CA PRO A 192 41.81 -31.36 37.80
C PRO A 192 42.53 -31.64 39.14
N GLN A 193 43.00 -30.63 39.88
CA GLN A 193 43.41 -30.82 41.29
C GLN A 193 43.05 -29.66 42.24
N GLN A 194 42.63 -30.05 43.45
CA GLN A 194 42.43 -29.22 44.65
C GLN A 194 43.70 -29.36 45.54
N ALA A 195 43.93 -28.64 46.64
CA ALA A 195 43.13 -27.72 47.47
C ALA A 195 44.10 -26.64 48.04
N PRO A 196 43.92 -25.96 49.21
CA PRO A 196 42.82 -25.91 50.18
C PRO A 196 42.32 -24.47 50.50
N ALA A 197 41.48 -24.36 51.53
CA ALA A 197 40.67 -23.17 51.83
C ALA A 197 41.25 -22.22 52.91
N ALA A 198 40.93 -20.93 52.75
CA ALA A 198 40.70 -19.89 53.77
C ALA A 198 41.88 -19.46 54.70
N PRO A 199 41.76 -18.35 55.45
CA PRO A 199 40.81 -17.22 55.36
C PRO A 199 41.51 -15.84 55.21
N GLN A 200 40.87 -14.87 54.53
CA GLN A 200 41.11 -13.44 54.85
C GLN A 200 40.00 -12.48 54.35
N GLN A 201 39.16 -12.12 55.33
CA GLN A 201 38.40 -10.88 55.53
C GLN A 201 38.30 -9.86 54.37
N VAL A 202 37.04 -9.63 53.94
CA VAL A 202 36.62 -8.46 53.18
C VAL A 202 36.76 -7.15 54.00
N PRO A 203 37.42 -6.10 53.48
CA PRO A 203 37.21 -4.74 53.96
C PRO A 203 35.80 -4.28 53.63
N ALA A 204 35.13 -3.62 54.58
CA ALA A 204 33.74 -3.22 54.45
C ALA A 204 33.53 -2.18 53.33
N ALA A 205 33.05 -2.62 52.17
CA ALA A 205 32.34 -1.75 51.25
C ALA A 205 31.07 -1.25 51.94
N GLN A 206 30.84 0.06 51.88
CA GLN A 206 29.68 0.71 52.48
C GLN A 206 28.40 0.08 51.94
N GLN A 207 27.45 -0.22 52.84
CA GLN A 207 26.17 -0.81 52.49
C GLN A 207 25.36 0.20 51.66
N ALA A 208 25.43 0.07 50.33
CA ALA A 208 24.33 0.50 49.48
C ALA A 208 23.07 -0.27 49.93
N PRO A 209 21.93 0.40 50.16
CA PRO A 209 20.71 -0.28 50.61
C PRO A 209 20.36 -1.44 49.68
N ALA A 210 19.86 -2.52 50.28
CA ALA A 210 19.37 -3.67 49.53
C ALA A 210 18.36 -3.19 48.47
N ALA A 211 18.42 -3.78 47.27
CA ALA A 211 17.43 -3.54 46.25
C ALA A 211 16.08 -4.07 46.74
N GLU A 212 15.26 -3.18 47.28
CA GLU A 212 13.82 -3.37 47.41
C GLU A 212 13.28 -3.81 46.04
N PRO A 213 12.29 -4.73 45.98
CA PRO A 213 11.62 -5.03 44.73
C PRO A 213 11.13 -3.71 44.16
N ALA A 214 11.56 -3.37 42.93
CA ALA A 214 11.41 -2.03 42.38
C ALA A 214 9.97 -1.55 42.54
N ALA A 215 9.74 -0.69 43.54
CA ALA A 215 8.45 -0.10 43.77
C ALA A 215 8.03 0.53 42.45
N GLU A 216 6.87 0.11 41.95
CA GLU A 216 6.31 0.58 40.68
C GLU A 216 6.49 2.09 40.64
N ARG A 217 7.42 2.58 39.81
CA ARG A 217 7.65 4.01 39.67
C ARG A 217 6.36 4.53 39.06
N GLN A 218 5.47 5.02 39.92
CA GLN A 218 4.18 5.55 39.51
C GLN A 218 4.49 6.68 38.54
N VAL A 219 4.37 6.36 37.25
CA VAL A 219 4.74 7.29 36.19
C VAL A 219 3.74 8.42 36.32
N ASN A 220 4.23 9.59 36.73
CA ASN A 220 3.40 10.78 36.81
C ASN A 220 2.94 11.10 35.40
N LEU A 221 1.72 10.68 35.06
CA LEU A 221 1.15 10.88 33.73
C LEU A 221 1.14 12.37 33.35
N ASN A 222 1.16 13.27 34.33
CA ASN A 222 1.31 14.72 34.14
C ASN A 222 2.57 15.11 33.34
N ASP A 223 3.64 14.31 33.42
CA ASP A 223 4.90 14.55 32.68
C ASP A 223 4.78 14.12 31.21
N TYR A 224 3.73 13.39 30.84
CA TYR A 224 3.52 12.79 29.51
C TYR A 224 2.14 13.17 28.92
N PRO A 225 1.99 14.39 28.36
CA PRO A 225 0.70 14.90 27.89
C PRO A 225 0.06 14.03 26.79
N LEU A 226 0.87 13.43 25.90
CA LEU A 226 0.38 12.51 24.87
C LEU A 226 -0.21 11.22 25.47
N VAL A 227 0.44 10.64 26.48
CA VAL A 227 -0.07 9.44 27.18
C VAL A 227 -1.39 9.74 27.87
N ARG A 228 -1.49 10.92 28.52
CA ARG A 228 -2.75 11.39 29.12
C ARG A 228 -3.86 11.61 28.11
N LEU A 229 -3.56 12.23 26.97
CA LEU A 229 -4.53 12.48 25.91
C LEU A 229 -5.14 11.16 25.40
N VAL A 230 -4.28 10.16 25.17
CA VAL A 230 -4.72 8.82 24.75
C VAL A 230 -5.48 8.09 25.88
N ASP A 231 -5.02 8.11 27.14
CA ASP A 231 -5.72 7.49 28.28
C ASP A 231 -7.12 8.07 28.49
N ASN A 232 -7.25 9.40 28.42
CA ASN A 232 -8.51 10.11 28.59
C ASN A 232 -9.55 9.67 27.57
N MET A 233 -9.18 9.47 26.29
CA MET A 233 -10.13 9.04 25.26
C MET A 233 -10.83 7.74 25.65
N PHE A 234 -10.11 6.73 26.16
CA PHE A 234 -10.66 5.41 26.51
C PHE A 234 -11.33 5.35 27.89
N ARG A 235 -11.09 6.35 28.77
CA ARG A 235 -11.56 6.36 30.16
C ARG A 235 -13.08 6.30 30.29
N ASP A 236 -13.80 6.93 29.37
CA ASP A 236 -15.27 7.04 29.39
C ASP A 236 -15.96 5.99 28.51
N TRP A 237 -15.22 5.05 27.92
CA TRP A 237 -15.77 4.01 27.04
C TRP A 237 -16.53 2.93 27.83
N GLY A 238 -17.53 2.32 27.18
CA GLY A 238 -18.29 1.21 27.73
C GLY A 238 -17.41 -0.01 28.05
N PRO A 239 -17.79 -0.88 29.01
CA PRO A 239 -16.96 -2.02 29.43
C PRO A 239 -16.59 -2.97 28.28
N LEU A 240 -17.53 -3.22 27.35
CA LEU A 240 -17.29 -4.08 26.19
C LEU A 240 -16.36 -3.43 25.16
N GLU A 241 -16.56 -2.14 24.85
CA GLU A 241 -15.71 -1.37 23.93
C GLU A 241 -14.28 -1.28 24.44
N ARG A 242 -14.10 -1.02 25.74
CA ARG A 242 -12.80 -0.99 26.41
C ARG A 242 -12.12 -2.35 26.40
N ALA A 243 -12.85 -3.43 26.66
CA ALA A 243 -12.31 -4.78 26.57
C ALA A 243 -11.88 -5.14 25.14
N VAL A 244 -12.63 -4.70 24.12
CA VAL A 244 -12.22 -4.84 22.70
C VAL A 244 -10.98 -3.98 22.38
N ALA A 245 -10.88 -2.76 22.93
CA ALA A 245 -9.69 -1.93 22.76
C ALA A 245 -8.43 -2.61 23.31
N VAL A 246 -8.49 -3.08 24.56
CA VAL A 246 -7.37 -3.73 25.28
C VAL A 246 -6.98 -5.09 24.67
N GLU A 247 -7.95 -5.95 24.37
CA GLU A 247 -7.72 -7.35 24.04
C GLU A 247 -7.67 -7.64 22.52
N ARG A 248 -8.03 -6.65 21.68
CA ARG A 248 -8.06 -6.80 20.22
C ARG A 248 -7.45 -5.64 19.44
N LEU A 249 -7.90 -4.39 19.63
CA LEU A 249 -7.48 -3.29 18.75
C LEU A 249 -6.02 -2.86 19.01
N PHE A 250 -5.64 -2.76 20.28
CA PHE A 250 -4.30 -2.32 20.72
C PHE A 250 -3.48 -3.45 21.35
N ALA A 251 -3.99 -4.68 21.34
CA ALA A 251 -3.33 -5.84 21.91
C ALA A 251 -2.03 -6.21 21.17
N VAL A 252 -1.04 -6.65 21.94
CA VAL A 252 0.19 -7.27 21.40
C VAL A 252 -0.12 -8.54 20.61
N ASP A 253 -0.96 -9.40 21.19
CA ASP A 253 -1.43 -10.67 20.62
C ASP A 253 -2.97 -10.66 20.59
N PRO A 254 -3.61 -10.17 19.50
CA PRO A 254 -5.05 -9.96 19.45
C PRO A 254 -5.85 -11.27 19.44
N ILE A 255 -6.68 -11.49 20.45
CA ILE A 255 -7.50 -12.71 20.55
C ILE A 255 -8.75 -12.64 19.67
N SER A 256 -9.23 -13.78 19.15
CA SER A 256 -10.43 -13.79 18.30
C SER A 256 -11.69 -13.28 19.04
N LEU A 257 -12.65 -12.68 18.33
CA LEU A 257 -13.93 -12.27 18.92
C LEU A 257 -14.65 -13.40 19.68
N ARG A 258 -14.55 -14.65 19.19
CA ARG A 258 -15.10 -15.83 19.88
C ARG A 258 -14.39 -16.11 21.21
N ALA A 259 -13.07 -15.97 21.25
CA ALA A 259 -12.29 -16.15 22.49
C ALA A 259 -12.58 -15.02 23.49
N LEU A 260 -12.71 -13.78 23.03
CA LEU A 260 -13.08 -12.63 23.87
C LEU A 260 -14.50 -12.78 24.43
N ALA A 261 -15.47 -13.20 23.60
CA ALA A 261 -16.84 -13.48 24.02
C ALA A 261 -16.90 -14.54 25.13
N HIS A 262 -16.13 -15.63 24.98
CA HIS A 262 -16.02 -16.66 26.01
C HIS A 262 -15.36 -16.14 27.30
N LYS A 263 -14.25 -15.38 27.18
CA LYS A 263 -13.52 -14.78 28.31
C LYS A 263 -14.38 -13.80 29.12
N LEU A 264 -15.24 -13.02 28.46
CA LEU A 264 -16.12 -12.03 29.09
C LEU A 264 -17.52 -12.59 29.46
N ASN A 265 -17.81 -13.84 29.09
CA ASN A 265 -19.16 -14.42 29.14
C ASN A 265 -20.23 -13.50 28.52
N ALA A 266 -19.89 -12.88 27.39
CA ALA A 266 -20.71 -11.89 26.70
C ALA A 266 -21.14 -12.39 25.33
N ASP A 267 -22.26 -11.85 24.81
CA ASP A 267 -22.71 -12.20 23.47
C ASP A 267 -21.71 -11.73 22.38
N ARG A 268 -21.53 -12.59 21.37
CA ARG A 268 -20.61 -12.36 20.26
C ARG A 268 -21.08 -11.20 19.38
N ASP A 269 -22.38 -11.06 19.17
CA ASP A 269 -22.90 -10.06 18.24
C ASP A 269 -22.94 -8.68 18.92
N ALA A 270 -23.22 -8.63 20.23
CA ALA A 270 -22.94 -7.47 21.08
C ALA A 270 -21.46 -7.03 21.05
N LEU A 271 -20.50 -7.96 21.15
CA LEU A 271 -19.07 -7.65 21.01
C LEU A 271 -18.68 -7.22 19.59
N SER A 272 -19.34 -7.75 18.56
CA SER A 272 -19.13 -7.32 17.17
C SER A 272 -19.63 -5.89 16.94
N MET A 273 -20.74 -5.49 17.58
CA MET A 273 -21.21 -4.11 17.56
C MET A 273 -20.28 -3.19 18.36
N ALA A 274 -19.84 -3.61 19.56
CA ALA A 274 -18.89 -2.86 20.37
C ALA A 274 -17.53 -2.64 19.66
N GLN A 275 -17.06 -3.60 18.85
CA GLN A 275 -15.85 -3.40 18.03
C GLN A 275 -16.05 -2.31 16.96
N ARG A 276 -17.19 -2.31 16.24
CA ARG A 276 -17.48 -1.27 15.23
C ARG A 276 -17.61 0.11 15.88
N ALA A 277 -18.35 0.20 16.99
CA ALA A 277 -18.51 1.46 17.73
C ALA A 277 -17.16 2.01 18.24
N ALA A 278 -16.26 1.14 18.72
CA ALA A 278 -14.90 1.51 19.10
C ALA A 278 -14.07 2.05 17.92
N GLU A 279 -14.09 1.37 16.77
CA GLU A 279 -13.40 1.79 15.54
C GLU A 279 -13.94 3.13 15.01
N GLU A 280 -15.26 3.28 14.93
CA GLU A 280 -15.93 4.53 14.53
C GLU A 280 -15.60 5.69 15.48
N ARG A 281 -15.58 5.44 16.79
CA ARG A 281 -15.25 6.45 17.80
C ARG A 281 -13.79 6.91 17.72
N ILE A 282 -12.84 6.01 17.45
CA ILE A 282 -11.44 6.36 17.20
C ILE A 282 -11.34 7.24 15.94
N LEU A 283 -11.97 6.83 14.84
CA LEU A 283 -11.93 7.56 13.57
C LEU A 283 -12.56 8.96 13.68
N LEU A 284 -13.65 9.09 14.46
CA LEU A 284 -14.28 10.39 14.73
C LEU A 284 -13.42 11.26 15.63
N TRP A 285 -12.83 10.71 16.69
CA TRP A 285 -11.95 11.44 17.61
C TRP A 285 -10.68 11.93 16.92
N LEU A 286 -10.04 11.11 16.06
CA LEU A 286 -8.87 11.51 15.28
C LEU A 286 -9.12 12.70 14.34
N ARG A 287 -10.38 12.93 13.94
CA ARG A 287 -10.82 14.08 13.11
C ARG A 287 -11.23 15.30 13.94
N SER A 288 -11.23 15.20 15.27
CA SER A 288 -11.61 16.28 16.18
C SER A 288 -10.44 17.25 16.45
N SER A 289 -10.73 18.38 17.07
CA SER A 289 -9.70 19.29 17.58
C SER A 289 -9.02 18.76 18.86
N GLU A 290 -9.62 17.80 19.56
CA GLU A 290 -9.07 17.21 20.79
C GLU A 290 -7.82 16.37 20.51
N SER A 291 -7.81 15.63 19.39
CA SER A 291 -6.68 14.81 18.94
C SER A 291 -5.55 15.63 18.31
N ALA A 292 -5.67 16.95 18.13
CA ALA A 292 -4.70 17.77 17.41
C ALA A 292 -3.24 17.65 17.89
N PRO A 293 -2.94 17.53 19.21
CA PRO A 293 -1.58 17.27 19.67
C PRO A 293 -1.07 15.88 19.24
N LEU A 294 -1.94 14.86 19.22
CA LEU A 294 -1.58 13.51 18.77
C LEU A 294 -1.38 13.46 17.26
N THR A 295 -2.27 14.06 16.47
CA THR A 295 -2.17 14.02 14.99
C THR A 295 -0.99 14.85 14.49
N GLY A 296 -0.70 15.99 15.12
CA GLY A 296 0.53 16.75 14.87
C GLY A 296 1.80 15.96 15.22
N HIS A 297 1.80 15.26 16.36
CA HIS A 297 2.89 14.36 16.74
C HIS A 297 3.07 13.21 15.74
N MET A 298 1.97 12.54 15.36
CA MET A 298 1.98 11.48 14.35
C MET A 298 2.51 11.99 13.00
N PHE A 299 2.11 13.19 12.55
CA PHE A 299 2.61 13.77 11.31
C PHE A 299 4.14 13.95 11.35
N GLY A 300 4.66 14.68 12.35
CA GLY A 300 6.10 14.90 12.50
C GLY A 300 6.89 13.59 12.68
N LEU A 301 6.32 12.64 13.41
CA LEU A 301 6.88 11.29 13.57
C LEU A 301 6.91 10.52 12.23
N THR A 302 5.86 10.57 11.41
CA THR A 302 5.87 9.91 10.09
C THR A 302 6.84 10.56 9.11
N GLU A 303 7.01 11.88 9.17
CA GLU A 303 8.00 12.61 8.36
C GLU A 303 9.44 12.22 8.78
N TRP A 304 9.68 12.17 10.09
CA TRP A 304 10.96 11.78 10.67
C TRP A 304 11.30 10.30 10.39
N LEU A 305 10.37 9.36 10.54
CA LEU A 305 10.62 7.93 10.29
C LEU A 305 10.88 7.62 8.79
N GLY A 306 10.38 8.44 7.86
CA GLY A 306 10.49 8.18 6.42
C GLY A 306 9.85 6.86 5.99
N ALA A 307 10.35 6.23 4.94
CA ALA A 307 9.77 5.00 4.38
C ALA A 307 10.12 3.72 5.17
N ALA A 308 11.25 3.71 5.87
CA ALA A 308 11.66 2.61 6.75
C ALA A 308 12.45 3.13 7.94
N ALA A 309 12.09 2.67 9.14
CA ALA A 309 12.77 2.93 10.40
C ALA A 309 12.70 1.69 11.31
N THR A 310 13.60 1.58 12.28
CA THR A 310 13.58 0.49 13.26
C THR A 310 12.59 0.75 14.39
N GLN A 311 12.16 -0.31 15.07
CA GLN A 311 11.35 -0.21 16.28
C GLN A 311 12.04 0.63 17.37
N ASP A 312 13.37 0.52 17.52
CA ASP A 312 14.12 1.28 18.51
C ASP A 312 14.21 2.77 18.17
N GLN A 313 14.25 3.13 16.89
CA GLN A 313 14.13 4.52 16.44
C GLN A 313 12.75 5.10 16.73
N LEU A 314 11.68 4.33 16.49
CA LEU A 314 10.34 4.71 16.93
C LEU A 314 10.30 4.92 18.45
N ILE A 315 10.74 3.95 19.25
CA ILE A 315 10.71 4.05 20.73
C ILE A 315 11.57 5.22 21.24
N GLY A 316 12.72 5.47 20.61
CA GLY A 316 13.64 6.55 20.97
C GLY A 316 13.27 7.95 20.47
N ALA A 317 12.26 8.09 19.60
CA ALA A 317 11.88 9.37 19.02
C ALA A 317 11.23 10.34 20.03
N ASP A 318 10.58 9.83 21.08
CA ASP A 318 9.92 10.63 22.13
C ASP A 318 9.95 9.88 23.47
N PRO A 319 10.30 10.53 24.61
CA PRO A 319 10.32 9.88 25.92
C PRO A 319 8.95 9.34 26.38
N ALA A 320 7.83 9.80 25.81
CA ALA A 320 6.48 9.29 26.06
C ALA A 320 6.21 7.95 25.36
N HIS A 321 6.93 7.60 24.29
CA HIS A 321 6.72 6.38 23.52
C HIS A 321 6.83 5.07 24.33
N PRO A 322 7.86 4.85 25.19
CA PRO A 322 7.94 3.66 26.03
C PRO A 322 6.96 3.64 27.22
N VAL A 323 6.26 4.74 27.51
CA VAL A 323 5.33 4.82 28.64
C VAL A 323 4.03 4.08 28.33
N GLU A 324 3.56 3.29 29.29
CA GLU A 324 2.29 2.56 29.19
C GLU A 324 1.09 3.48 29.35
N VAL A 325 0.09 3.33 28.47
CA VAL A 325 -1.22 3.96 28.60
C VAL A 325 -2.05 3.14 29.60
N PRO A 326 -2.40 3.66 30.79
CA PRO A 326 -2.98 2.85 31.88
C PRO A 326 -4.26 2.11 31.51
N THR A 327 -5.16 2.74 30.75
CA THR A 327 -6.43 2.11 30.33
C THR A 327 -6.22 0.99 29.31
N LEU A 328 -5.18 1.06 28.47
CA LEU A 328 -4.87 0.06 27.44
C LEU A 328 -3.87 -1.02 27.87
N ARG A 329 -3.07 -0.77 28.92
CA ARG A 329 -1.91 -1.60 29.32
C ARG A 329 -0.95 -1.89 28.16
N THR A 330 -0.80 -0.90 27.29
CA THR A 330 -0.02 -0.99 26.05
C THR A 330 0.86 0.27 25.99
N PRO A 331 2.16 0.16 25.65
CA PRO A 331 3.03 1.32 25.51
C PRO A 331 2.61 2.19 24.32
N LEU A 332 2.71 3.51 24.49
CA LEU A 332 2.22 4.50 23.52
C LEU A 332 2.73 4.24 22.09
N TRP A 333 3.98 3.80 21.92
CA TRP A 333 4.53 3.48 20.60
C TRP A 333 3.74 2.42 19.82
N ARG A 334 3.17 1.40 20.49
CA ARG A 334 2.34 0.38 19.82
C ARG A 334 0.98 0.94 19.45
N VAL A 335 0.40 1.79 20.31
CA VAL A 335 -0.83 2.52 20.00
C VAL A 335 -0.62 3.37 18.74
N LEU A 336 0.48 4.12 18.66
CA LEU A 336 0.82 4.90 17.47
C LEU A 336 0.96 4.03 16.21
N VAL A 337 1.64 2.87 16.29
CA VAL A 337 1.74 1.94 15.15
C VAL A 337 0.36 1.47 14.67
N THR A 338 -0.55 1.10 15.57
CA THR A 338 -1.91 0.70 15.19
C THR A 338 -2.75 1.83 14.60
N LEU A 339 -2.43 3.10 14.89
CA LEU A 339 -3.08 4.28 14.30
C LEU A 339 -2.44 4.72 12.96
N MET A 340 -1.36 4.07 12.51
CA MET A 340 -0.67 4.34 11.25
C MET A 340 -0.86 3.20 10.23
N PRO A 341 -2.03 3.07 9.58
CA PRO A 341 -2.39 1.90 8.74
C PRO A 341 -1.47 1.68 7.53
N ASP A 342 -0.84 2.74 7.03
CA ASP A 342 0.09 2.68 5.89
C ASP A 342 1.44 2.01 6.24
N ARG A 343 1.71 1.83 7.54
CA ARG A 343 2.97 1.33 8.08
C ARG A 343 2.80 -0.03 8.72
N ARG A 344 3.72 -0.94 8.46
CA ARG A 344 3.71 -2.31 8.99
C ARG A 344 4.98 -2.58 9.75
N LEU A 345 4.84 -3.10 10.97
CA LEU A 345 5.95 -3.58 11.79
C LEU A 345 6.24 -5.05 11.42
N GLN A 346 7.38 -5.30 10.77
CA GLN A 346 7.84 -6.62 10.30
C GLN A 346 9.34 -6.75 10.58
N ASP A 347 9.81 -7.86 11.17
CA ASP A 347 11.22 -8.09 11.53
C ASP A 347 11.89 -6.94 12.33
N GLY A 348 11.13 -6.23 13.17
CA GLY A 348 11.62 -5.06 13.91
C GLY A 348 11.73 -3.77 13.08
N TRP A 349 11.32 -3.80 11.82
CA TRP A 349 11.25 -2.66 10.90
C TRP A 349 9.81 -2.15 10.75
N LEU A 350 9.62 -0.84 10.89
CA LEU A 350 8.39 -0.15 10.56
C LEU A 350 8.51 0.42 9.14
N VAL A 351 7.83 -0.21 8.18
CA VAL A 351 7.96 0.09 6.74
C VAL A 351 6.63 0.56 6.15
N VAL A 352 6.69 1.55 5.25
CA VAL A 352 5.54 1.97 4.42
C VAL A 352 5.31 0.93 3.32
N GLY A 353 4.16 0.26 3.33
CA GLY A 353 3.83 -0.79 2.38
C GLY A 353 4.46 -2.15 2.70
N ASP A 354 5.28 -2.68 1.78
CA ASP A 354 5.90 -4.02 1.89
C ASP A 354 7.42 -3.98 2.10
N LEU A 355 7.89 -4.84 3.01
CA LEU A 355 9.29 -4.96 3.39
C LEU A 355 10.12 -5.60 2.27
N GLY A 356 9.60 -6.64 1.59
CA GLY A 356 10.27 -7.31 0.48
C GLY A 356 10.46 -6.36 -0.70
N GLY A 357 9.37 -5.77 -1.19
CA GLY A 357 9.39 -4.80 -2.28
C GLY A 357 10.20 -3.53 -2.00
N LEU A 358 10.44 -3.14 -0.74
CA LEU A 358 11.39 -2.07 -0.42
C LEU A 358 12.85 -2.56 -0.43
N ARG A 359 13.13 -3.78 0.08
CA ARG A 359 14.47 -4.40 -0.01
C ARG A 359 14.90 -4.57 -1.46
N ASP A 360 14.03 -5.08 -2.33
CA ASP A 360 14.35 -5.32 -3.74
C ASP A 360 14.57 -4.02 -4.53
N ARG A 361 13.74 -2.99 -4.31
CA ARG A 361 14.00 -1.65 -4.87
C ARG A 361 15.32 -1.07 -4.38
N THR A 362 15.70 -1.31 -3.12
CA THR A 362 17.02 -0.89 -2.62
C THR A 362 18.14 -1.65 -3.33
N ARG A 363 18.04 -2.97 -3.50
CA ARG A 363 19.04 -3.78 -4.23
C ARG A 363 19.19 -3.32 -5.69
N GLN A 364 18.10 -3.01 -6.38
CA GLN A 364 18.12 -2.48 -7.75
C GLN A 364 18.80 -1.11 -7.83
N LEU A 365 18.49 -0.20 -6.89
CA LEU A 365 19.13 1.12 -6.77
C LEU A 365 20.64 1.01 -6.51
N LEU A 366 21.05 0.04 -5.69
CA LEU A 366 22.47 -0.26 -5.41
C LEU A 366 23.19 -0.85 -6.62
N ALA A 367 22.56 -1.77 -7.36
CA ALA A 367 23.15 -2.42 -8.52
C ALA A 367 23.39 -1.48 -9.72
N GLY A 368 22.57 -0.43 -9.86
CA GLY A 368 22.67 0.54 -10.96
C GLY A 368 23.60 1.74 -10.70
N LYS A 369 24.34 1.77 -9.59
CA LYS A 369 25.02 2.97 -9.09
C LYS A 369 26.57 2.91 -9.22
N PRO A 370 27.26 4.04 -9.51
CA PRO A 370 28.70 4.11 -9.38
C PRO A 370 29.14 4.11 -7.91
N VAL A 371 30.34 3.56 -7.65
CA VAL A 371 30.89 3.26 -6.32
C VAL A 371 31.05 4.48 -5.39
N ASP A 372 31.14 5.69 -5.96
CA ASP A 372 31.48 6.93 -5.26
C ASP A 372 30.27 7.83 -4.93
N ALA A 373 29.04 7.35 -5.19
CA ALA A 373 27.82 8.15 -5.02
C ALA A 373 27.18 7.96 -3.63
N ASP A 374 27.04 9.05 -2.85
CA ASP A 374 26.38 9.06 -1.53
C ASP A 374 25.10 8.20 -1.53
N MET A 375 25.18 7.08 -0.82
CA MET A 375 24.14 6.08 -0.74
C MET A 375 22.94 6.59 0.05
N VAL A 376 23.20 7.36 1.11
CA VAL A 376 22.20 7.85 2.05
C VAL A 376 21.35 8.94 1.40
N ALA A 377 21.98 9.93 0.74
CA ALA A 377 21.27 11.00 0.06
C ALA A 377 20.32 10.48 -1.05
N VAL A 378 20.74 9.43 -1.79
CA VAL A 378 19.90 8.85 -2.85
C VAL A 378 18.81 7.92 -2.30
N MET A 379 19.08 7.19 -1.21
CA MET A 379 18.04 6.44 -0.49
C MET A 379 16.96 7.36 0.09
N GLU A 380 17.33 8.55 0.59
CA GLU A 380 16.37 9.55 1.03
C GLU A 380 15.53 10.07 -0.15
N HIS A 381 16.16 10.51 -1.24
CA HIS A 381 15.45 11.11 -2.37
C HIS A 381 14.61 10.10 -3.19
N GLN A 382 15.05 8.85 -3.36
CA GLN A 382 14.37 7.88 -4.23
C GLN A 382 13.52 6.85 -3.49
N LEU A 383 13.87 6.51 -2.25
CA LEU A 383 13.14 5.52 -1.45
C LEU A 383 12.45 6.13 -0.21
N GLY A 384 12.75 7.39 0.15
CA GLY A 384 12.23 8.02 1.37
C GLY A 384 12.88 7.51 2.66
N ILE A 385 13.98 6.74 2.58
CA ILE A 385 14.65 6.18 3.77
C ILE A 385 15.60 7.25 4.33
N ARG A 386 15.35 7.69 5.56
CA ARG A 386 16.05 8.83 6.18
C ARG A 386 17.46 8.48 6.64
N THR A 387 18.31 9.51 6.75
CA THR A 387 19.73 9.42 7.15
C THR A 387 19.98 8.55 8.39
N HIS A 388 19.17 8.68 9.44
CA HIS A 388 19.36 7.89 10.67
C HIS A 388 18.97 6.40 10.51
N SER A 389 18.10 6.08 9.55
CA SER A 389 17.67 4.71 9.25
C SER A 389 18.55 4.03 8.18
N ALA A 390 19.18 4.82 7.30
CA ALA A 390 19.89 4.32 6.12
C ALA A 390 21.00 3.33 6.46
N GLN A 391 21.84 3.61 7.47
CA GLN A 391 22.92 2.69 7.87
C GLN A 391 22.36 1.35 8.37
N ALA A 392 21.44 1.37 9.33
CA ALA A 392 20.81 0.17 9.86
C ALA A 392 20.08 -0.64 8.77
N TRP A 393 19.53 0.03 7.75
CA TRP A 393 18.88 -0.61 6.61
C TRP A 393 19.88 -1.33 5.70
N LEU A 394 21.04 -0.72 5.44
CA LEU A 394 22.13 -1.35 4.69
C LEU A 394 22.72 -2.55 5.44
N ASP A 395 22.93 -2.43 6.75
CA ASP A 395 23.42 -3.52 7.60
C ASP A 395 22.42 -4.71 7.63
N ALA A 396 21.11 -4.41 7.70
CA ALA A 396 20.04 -5.40 7.61
C ALA A 396 19.97 -6.06 6.22
N LEU A 397 20.23 -5.32 5.13
CA LEU A 397 20.31 -5.88 3.78
C LEU A 397 21.51 -6.83 3.64
N ALA A 398 22.70 -6.46 4.12
CA ALA A 398 23.88 -7.32 4.10
C ALA A 398 23.67 -8.60 4.93
N THR A 399 23.02 -8.49 6.09
CA THR A 399 22.65 -9.63 6.92
C THR A 399 21.59 -10.53 6.25
N SER A 400 20.71 -9.97 5.41
CA SER A 400 19.76 -10.77 4.62
C SER A 400 20.42 -11.53 3.48
N ALA A 401 21.37 -10.90 2.77
CA ALA A 401 22.05 -11.50 1.63
C ALA A 401 22.89 -12.73 2.04
N THR A 402 23.69 -12.60 3.09
CA THR A 402 24.49 -13.72 3.63
C THR A 402 23.60 -14.89 4.09
N ARG A 403 22.40 -14.59 4.61
CA ARG A 403 21.44 -15.61 5.00
C ARG A 403 20.83 -16.34 3.78
N ASP A 404 20.47 -15.61 2.72
CA ASP A 404 19.98 -16.22 1.48
C ASP A 404 21.06 -17.07 0.80
N GLU A 405 22.33 -16.64 0.79
CA GLU A 405 23.46 -17.44 0.26
C GLU A 405 23.65 -18.75 1.05
N THR A 406 23.66 -18.70 2.38
CA THR A 406 23.76 -19.93 3.22
C THR A 406 22.57 -20.88 3.10
N VAL A 407 21.43 -20.40 2.60
CA VAL A 407 20.23 -21.22 2.33
C VAL A 407 20.24 -21.77 0.90
N GLN A 408 20.87 -21.09 -0.06
CA GLN A 408 21.00 -21.57 -1.45
C GLN A 408 22.07 -22.65 -1.62
N ASP A 409 23.16 -22.60 -0.84
CA ASP A 409 24.19 -23.66 -0.83
C ASP A 409 23.69 -24.97 -0.15
N ALA A 410 22.57 -24.91 0.57
CA ALA A 410 21.88 -26.05 1.16
C ALA A 410 20.82 -26.64 0.21
N SER A 411 21.25 -27.38 -0.81
CA SER A 411 20.33 -28.12 -1.70
C SER A 411 19.45 -29.12 -0.92
N PRO A 412 18.15 -29.26 -1.27
CA PRO A 412 17.17 -29.90 -0.40
C PRO A 412 17.03 -31.42 -0.65
N GLU A 413 17.56 -32.24 0.27
CA GLU A 413 17.07 -33.62 0.43
C GLU A 413 16.19 -33.76 1.69
N GLY A 414 15.00 -34.34 1.49
CA GLY A 414 14.41 -35.22 2.51
C GLY A 414 13.64 -34.60 3.70
N GLY A 415 12.39 -34.22 3.45
CA GLY A 415 11.31 -34.67 4.34
C GLY A 415 10.80 -33.73 5.45
N LYS A 416 9.46 -33.74 5.59
CA LYS A 416 8.65 -33.16 6.67
C LYS A 416 9.29 -33.22 8.08
N GLN A 417 9.38 -32.05 8.73
CA GLN A 417 8.87 -31.88 10.10
C GLN A 417 8.74 -30.39 10.49
N LEU A 418 7.58 -30.02 11.04
CA LEU A 418 7.39 -28.73 11.71
C LEU A 418 8.06 -28.79 13.11
N PRO A 419 8.95 -27.84 13.47
CA PRO A 419 9.33 -27.67 14.86
C PRO A 419 8.21 -26.98 15.64
N ARG A 420 7.90 -27.51 16.83
CA ARG A 420 6.89 -26.96 17.75
C ARG A 420 7.39 -25.65 18.38
N ARG A 421 6.47 -24.70 18.59
CA ARG A 421 6.71 -23.54 19.47
C ARG A 421 6.92 -23.97 20.92
N THR A 422 7.95 -23.45 21.57
CA THR A 422 7.93 -23.05 23.00
C THR A 422 8.82 -21.83 23.21
N PRO A 423 8.56 -20.97 24.23
CA PRO A 423 9.15 -19.63 24.31
C PRO A 423 10.28 -19.50 25.35
N GLY A 424 11.17 -18.52 25.17
CA GLY A 424 11.94 -17.94 26.28
C GLY A 424 13.33 -17.38 25.98
N ALA A 425 13.57 -16.19 26.54
CA ALA A 425 14.84 -15.66 27.06
C ALA A 425 15.90 -15.04 26.11
N ASN A 426 16.50 -13.97 26.65
CA ASN A 426 17.75 -13.27 26.28
C ASN A 426 17.70 -12.36 25.03
N GLY A 427 18.30 -11.16 25.02
CA GLY A 427 19.02 -10.43 26.08
C GLY A 427 19.48 -9.05 25.59
N HIS A 428 19.78 -8.11 26.49
CA HIS A 428 20.21 -6.73 26.15
C HIS A 428 21.71 -6.62 25.78
N HIS A 429 22.17 -5.35 25.61
CA HIS A 429 23.52 -4.84 25.27
C HIS A 429 23.78 -4.76 23.74
N HIS A 430 24.26 -3.66 23.12
CA HIS A 430 24.86 -2.41 23.61
C HIS A 430 24.37 -1.13 22.90
N ARG A 431 24.15 -0.11 23.75
CA ARG A 431 24.18 1.35 23.57
C ARG A 431 25.29 1.90 22.65
N GLY A 432 24.95 2.85 21.75
CA GLY A 432 25.94 3.58 20.94
C GLY A 432 25.40 4.66 20.00
N GLY A 433 24.57 5.60 20.47
CA GLY A 433 24.06 6.74 19.66
C GLY A 433 24.51 8.10 20.21
N GLN A 434 25.05 8.96 19.34
CA GLN A 434 25.43 10.34 19.69
C GLN A 434 24.17 11.20 19.92
N PRO A 435 24.11 12.04 20.98
CA PRO A 435 22.96 12.89 21.25
C PRO A 435 22.91 14.09 20.29
N ILE A 436 21.69 14.48 19.89
CA ILE A 436 21.42 15.72 19.15
C ILE A 436 21.80 16.92 20.02
N PRO A 437 22.45 17.99 19.48
CA PRO A 437 22.75 19.19 20.25
C PRO A 437 21.46 19.86 20.76
N GLN A 438 21.26 19.86 22.07
CA GLN A 438 20.13 20.53 22.72
C GLN A 438 20.38 22.04 22.74
N VAL A 439 19.74 22.78 21.84
CA VAL A 439 19.73 24.25 21.89
C VAL A 439 18.73 24.69 22.97
N ASN A 440 19.23 25.39 23.98
CA ASN A 440 18.41 25.83 25.12
C ASN A 440 17.35 26.84 24.67
N ALA A 441 16.06 26.52 24.85
CA ALA A 441 14.96 27.38 24.43
C ALA A 441 15.04 28.82 25.01
N ASN A 442 15.60 28.97 26.23
CA ASN A 442 15.81 30.26 26.88
C ASN A 442 17.02 31.08 26.35
N SER A 443 17.88 30.50 25.52
CA SER A 443 18.99 31.23 24.86
C SER A 443 18.64 31.74 23.47
N ILE A 444 17.46 31.40 22.97
CA ILE A 444 16.95 31.82 21.67
C ILE A 444 16.23 33.15 21.87
N ASP A 445 16.91 34.27 21.57
CA ASP A 445 16.27 35.58 21.58
C ASP A 445 15.10 35.58 20.56
N PRO A 446 13.84 35.71 21.02
CA PRO A 446 12.67 35.49 20.17
C PRO A 446 12.60 36.50 19.01
N ARG A 447 13.18 37.70 19.15
CA ARG A 447 13.26 38.64 18.02
C ARG A 447 14.25 38.18 16.95
N THR A 448 15.38 37.63 17.37
CA THR A 448 16.41 37.13 16.45
C THR A 448 15.97 35.84 15.76
N ALA A 449 15.26 34.96 16.47
CA ALA A 449 14.66 33.75 15.90
C ALA A 449 13.52 34.07 14.91
N LEU A 450 12.64 35.03 15.25
CA LEU A 450 11.56 35.45 14.35
C LEU A 450 12.12 36.23 13.15
N ALA A 451 13.22 36.96 13.30
CA ALA A 451 13.97 37.55 12.18
C ALA A 451 14.61 36.50 11.26
N ALA A 452 15.21 35.44 11.82
CA ALA A 452 15.77 34.33 11.05
C ALA A 452 14.69 33.51 10.32
N LEU A 453 13.57 33.21 10.98
CA LEU A 453 12.40 32.60 10.35
C LEU A 453 11.77 33.50 9.29
N SER A 454 11.75 34.81 9.50
CA SER A 454 11.28 35.79 8.51
C SER A 454 12.25 35.94 7.33
N ALA A 455 13.56 35.72 7.53
CA ALA A 455 14.54 35.70 6.45
C ALA A 455 14.46 34.40 5.63
N LEU A 456 14.22 33.25 6.27
CA LEU A 456 13.96 31.96 5.60
C LEU A 456 12.61 31.94 4.86
N SER A 457 11.57 32.55 5.44
CA SER A 457 10.27 32.75 4.78
C SER A 457 10.26 33.95 3.81
N GLY A 458 11.34 34.72 3.76
CA GLY A 458 11.43 36.07 3.18
C GLY A 458 12.26 36.17 1.91
N GLY A 459 12.33 35.09 1.13
CA GLY A 459 12.67 35.14 -0.27
C GLY A 459 14.09 34.70 -0.63
N ASN A 460 14.16 33.53 -1.27
CA ASN A 460 14.83 33.50 -2.56
C ASN A 460 13.88 34.12 -3.60
N THR A 461 14.00 35.44 -3.80
CA THR A 461 13.34 36.17 -4.90
C THR A 461 14.44 36.93 -5.63
N ARG A 462 14.55 36.88 -6.96
CA ARG A 462 13.83 37.70 -7.97
C ARG A 462 14.60 37.54 -9.31
N PRO A 463 14.23 38.22 -10.43
CA PRO A 463 13.11 39.15 -10.64
C PRO A 463 12.09 38.64 -11.70
N HIS A 464 10.93 39.26 -11.95
CA HIS A 464 10.67 40.71 -11.96
C HIS A 464 9.31 41.10 -11.33
N LEU A 465 9.32 42.25 -10.62
CA LEU A 465 8.30 43.32 -10.52
C LEU A 465 6.80 42.88 -10.49
N ILE A 466 5.95 43.25 -9.52
CA ILE A 466 5.69 44.61 -8.98
C ILE A 466 5.35 44.59 -7.47
N THR A 467 5.31 45.77 -6.85
CA THR A 467 5.09 46.11 -5.44
C THR A 467 3.72 45.83 -4.82
N SER A 468 3.71 45.47 -3.53
CA SER A 468 2.72 45.83 -2.47
C SER A 468 3.41 45.43 -1.14
N GLN A 469 3.77 46.26 -0.17
CA GLN A 469 3.04 47.34 0.54
C GLN A 469 1.65 46.90 1.04
N ARG A 470 1.43 47.10 2.34
CA ARG A 470 0.27 46.66 3.15
C ARG A 470 -1.05 46.65 2.37
N ALA A 471 -1.67 45.48 2.24
CA ALA A 471 -3.10 45.34 1.96
C ALA A 471 -3.87 45.04 3.26
N PRO A 472 -5.18 45.36 3.35
CA PRO A 472 -6.07 44.93 4.44
C PRO A 472 -6.32 43.41 4.40
N MET A 473 -7.33 42.93 5.13
CA MET A 473 -7.97 41.67 4.74
C MET A 473 -8.27 41.74 3.23
N HIS A 474 -7.74 40.80 2.44
CA HIS A 474 -8.28 40.61 1.11
C HIS A 474 -9.78 40.30 1.29
N PRO A 475 -10.69 41.02 0.62
CA PRO A 475 -12.09 40.64 0.64
C PRO A 475 -12.20 39.20 0.14
N PRO A 476 -13.26 38.45 0.52
CA PRO A 476 -13.54 37.17 -0.15
C PRO A 476 -13.46 37.42 -1.66
N THR A 477 -12.70 36.59 -2.37
CA THR A 477 -12.48 36.76 -3.82
C THR A 477 -13.79 36.50 -4.53
N THR A 478 -14.63 37.52 -4.65
CA THR A 478 -15.88 37.47 -5.39
C THR A 478 -15.57 37.35 -6.89
N PRO A 479 -16.50 36.83 -7.70
CA PRO A 479 -16.33 36.79 -9.16
C PRO A 479 -16.13 38.17 -9.81
N ALA A 480 -16.45 39.27 -9.10
CA ALA A 480 -16.17 40.63 -9.52
C ALA A 480 -14.70 41.07 -9.32
N THR A 481 -13.91 40.37 -8.49
CA THR A 481 -12.55 40.77 -8.09
C THR A 481 -11.45 40.00 -8.83
N ASP A 482 -11.67 38.72 -9.15
CA ASP A 482 -10.77 37.91 -9.99
C ASP A 482 -11.59 36.99 -10.92
N PRO A 483 -12.06 37.47 -12.09
CA PRO A 483 -12.87 36.66 -13.00
C PRO A 483 -12.08 35.52 -13.67
N SER A 484 -10.74 35.45 -13.50
CA SER A 484 -9.91 34.43 -14.15
C SER A 484 -9.93 33.08 -13.44
N ARG A 485 -10.25 33.07 -12.13
CA ARG A 485 -10.36 31.86 -11.30
C ARG A 485 -11.77 31.28 -11.24
N TRP A 486 -12.78 32.05 -11.58
CA TRP A 486 -14.19 31.69 -11.40
C TRP A 486 -14.83 31.27 -12.72
N GLN A 487 -15.16 29.99 -12.83
CA GLN A 487 -15.95 29.48 -13.95
C GLN A 487 -17.42 29.90 -13.79
N ARG A 488 -17.94 30.65 -14.76
CA ARG A 488 -19.37 30.99 -14.85
C ARG A 488 -20.16 29.81 -15.42
N ILE A 489 -21.28 29.48 -14.80
CA ILE A 489 -22.19 28.40 -15.15
C ILE A 489 -23.61 28.97 -15.21
N GLU A 490 -24.33 28.73 -16.31
CA GLU A 490 -25.75 29.04 -16.39
C GLU A 490 -26.58 27.88 -15.81
N VAL A 491 -27.46 28.18 -14.86
CA VAL A 491 -28.27 27.17 -14.16
C VAL A 491 -29.46 26.79 -15.03
N THR A 492 -29.54 25.52 -15.42
CA THR A 492 -30.68 24.97 -16.17
C THR A 492 -31.59 24.16 -15.25
N SER A 493 -32.83 23.94 -15.69
CA SER A 493 -33.76 22.99 -15.05
C SER A 493 -33.27 21.52 -15.08
N GLU A 494 -32.19 21.22 -15.80
CA GLU A 494 -31.50 19.93 -15.79
C GLU A 494 -30.44 19.87 -14.69
N HIS A 495 -29.64 20.92 -14.51
CA HIS A 495 -28.65 21.00 -13.41
C HIS A 495 -29.31 20.90 -12.03
N LEU A 496 -30.49 21.52 -11.84
CA LEU A 496 -31.28 21.40 -10.61
C LEU A 496 -31.91 20.01 -10.37
N ARG A 497 -31.97 19.15 -11.40
CA ARG A 497 -32.39 17.75 -11.29
C ARG A 497 -31.21 16.77 -11.17
N GLY A 498 -29.98 17.30 -11.02
CA GLY A 498 -28.77 16.48 -10.91
C GLY A 498 -28.16 16.06 -12.24
N GLY A 499 -28.52 16.71 -13.34
CA GLY A 499 -27.85 16.52 -14.63
C GLY A 499 -26.41 17.08 -14.63
N PRO A 500 -25.52 16.53 -15.47
CA PRO A 500 -24.11 16.90 -15.50
C PRO A 500 -23.91 18.33 -16.02
N VAL A 501 -22.88 19.00 -15.52
CA VAL A 501 -22.59 20.41 -15.83
C VAL A 501 -21.22 20.52 -16.51
N ALA A 502 -21.22 20.81 -17.81
CA ALA A 502 -19.99 21.00 -18.58
C ALA A 502 -19.19 22.23 -18.13
N VAL A 503 -17.87 22.08 -18.07
CA VAL A 503 -16.91 23.17 -17.85
C VAL A 503 -15.86 23.20 -18.97
N PRO A 504 -15.20 24.34 -19.22
CA PRO A 504 -14.15 24.42 -20.24
C PRO A 504 -12.92 23.58 -19.91
N GLU A 505 -12.30 23.00 -20.93
CA GLU A 505 -11.07 22.21 -20.81
C GLU A 505 -9.91 22.97 -20.15
N GLY A 506 -9.79 24.28 -20.43
CA GLY A 506 -8.78 25.14 -19.81
C GLY A 506 -8.92 25.21 -18.28
N TYR A 507 -10.16 25.25 -17.77
CA TYR A 507 -10.44 25.26 -16.33
C TYR A 507 -10.06 23.92 -15.69
N ALA A 508 -10.43 22.78 -16.30
CA ALA A 508 -10.04 21.47 -15.79
C ALA A 508 -8.51 21.23 -15.87
N THR A 509 -7.86 21.73 -16.91
CA THR A 509 -6.38 21.69 -17.05
C THR A 509 -5.69 22.49 -15.96
N GLN A 510 -6.23 23.65 -15.60
CA GLN A 510 -5.73 24.50 -14.51
C GLN A 510 -5.84 23.82 -13.13
N LEU A 511 -6.83 22.93 -12.96
CA LEU A 511 -6.97 22.04 -11.79
C LEU A 511 -6.08 20.77 -11.86
N GLY A 512 -5.19 20.68 -12.87
CA GLY A 512 -4.27 19.55 -13.04
C GLY A 512 -4.91 18.28 -13.59
N MET A 513 -6.19 18.33 -14.01
CA MET A 513 -6.88 17.17 -14.59
C MET A 513 -6.42 16.89 -16.02
N ARG A 514 -6.63 15.63 -16.43
CA ARG A 514 -6.37 15.13 -17.79
C ARG A 514 -7.59 14.37 -18.31
N PRO A 515 -7.78 14.21 -19.64
CA PRO A 515 -8.80 13.30 -20.19
C PRO A 515 -8.73 11.91 -19.54
N GLY A 516 -9.89 11.37 -19.14
CA GLY A 516 -10.01 10.11 -18.41
C GLY A 516 -9.77 10.17 -16.90
N THR A 517 -9.41 11.32 -16.32
CA THR A 517 -9.29 11.49 -14.86
C THR A 517 -10.59 11.99 -14.21
N LEU A 518 -10.75 11.64 -12.93
CA LEU A 518 -11.79 12.16 -12.05
C LEU A 518 -11.15 12.89 -10.87
N LEU A 519 -11.75 14.00 -10.46
CA LEU A 519 -11.35 14.80 -9.31
C LEU A 519 -12.56 14.92 -8.38
N SER A 520 -12.43 14.36 -7.18
CA SER A 520 -13.42 14.54 -6.12
C SER A 520 -13.12 15.83 -5.37
N VAL A 521 -14.11 16.72 -5.25
CA VAL A 521 -14.03 18.00 -4.55
C VAL A 521 -15.13 18.11 -3.51
N THR A 522 -14.83 18.73 -2.38
CA THR A 522 -15.79 18.98 -1.31
C THR A 522 -16.50 20.31 -1.55
N GLY A 523 -17.79 20.24 -1.87
CA GLY A 523 -18.67 21.39 -2.05
C GLY A 523 -19.10 22.04 -0.74
N PRO A 524 -19.75 23.22 -0.81
CA PRO A 524 -20.20 23.94 0.37
C PRO A 524 -21.16 23.10 1.24
N GLY A 525 -20.78 22.91 2.51
CA GLY A 525 -21.52 22.05 3.44
C GLY A 525 -21.21 20.55 3.33
N ASP A 526 -19.96 20.21 3.03
CA ASP A 526 -19.39 18.85 3.04
C ASP A 526 -20.04 17.87 2.05
N ASN A 527 -20.68 18.40 1.00
CA ASN A 527 -21.24 17.61 -0.09
C ASN A 527 -20.11 17.14 -1.02
N ALA A 528 -20.02 15.83 -1.28
CA ALA A 528 -19.10 15.31 -2.28
C ALA A 528 -19.60 15.66 -3.70
N VAL A 529 -18.76 16.34 -4.48
CA VAL A 529 -18.99 16.66 -5.89
C VAL A 529 -17.85 16.03 -6.69
N VAL A 530 -18.16 15.41 -7.82
CA VAL A 530 -17.15 14.79 -8.69
C VAL A 530 -17.09 15.56 -10.01
N LEU A 531 -15.89 15.99 -10.37
CA LEU A 531 -15.55 16.50 -11.70
C LEU A 531 -14.92 15.34 -12.49
N VAL A 532 -15.47 15.00 -13.65
CA VAL A 532 -15.04 13.87 -14.49
C VAL A 532 -14.68 14.39 -15.87
N TRP A 533 -13.50 14.02 -16.39
CA TRP A 533 -13.14 14.31 -17.76
C TRP A 533 -13.41 13.09 -18.65
N ARG A 534 -14.50 13.13 -19.42
CA ARG A 534 -14.82 12.14 -20.47
C ARG A 534 -14.33 12.68 -21.81
N ASP A 535 -15.23 12.99 -22.75
CA ASP A 535 -14.90 13.72 -23.97
C ASP A 535 -14.61 15.21 -23.69
N HIS A 536 -15.32 15.77 -22.70
CA HIS A 536 -15.10 17.09 -22.12
C HIS A 536 -15.25 17.00 -20.58
N PRO A 537 -14.72 17.96 -19.80
CA PRO A 537 -14.85 17.93 -18.36
C PRO A 537 -16.25 18.36 -17.91
N VAL A 538 -16.86 17.54 -17.05
CA VAL A 538 -18.22 17.72 -16.52
C VAL A 538 -18.25 17.50 -15.01
N PHE A 539 -18.90 18.38 -14.26
CA PHE A 539 -19.32 18.04 -12.90
C PHE A 539 -20.50 17.07 -12.98
N ASP A 540 -20.39 15.91 -12.35
CA ASP A 540 -21.37 14.82 -12.46
C ASP A 540 -22.74 15.23 -11.85
N SER A 541 -22.71 15.98 -10.74
CA SER A 541 -23.88 16.72 -10.24
C SER A 541 -23.46 17.92 -9.37
N LEU A 542 -23.97 19.11 -9.69
CA LEU A 542 -23.88 20.32 -8.84
C LEU A 542 -25.17 20.58 -8.04
N GLN A 543 -26.18 19.71 -8.15
CA GLN A 543 -27.49 19.88 -7.49
C GLN A 543 -27.41 20.25 -6.00
N PRO A 544 -26.63 19.56 -5.12
CA PRO A 544 -26.61 19.93 -3.70
C PRO A 544 -26.02 21.33 -3.44
N VAL A 545 -25.11 21.80 -4.30
CA VAL A 545 -24.52 23.13 -4.22
C VAL A 545 -25.51 24.19 -4.69
N LEU A 546 -26.17 23.96 -5.83
CA LEU A 546 -27.19 24.86 -6.39
C LEU A 546 -28.41 24.99 -5.48
N MET A 547 -28.88 23.88 -4.89
CA MET A 547 -29.97 23.90 -3.91
C MET A 547 -29.60 24.70 -2.66
N ARG A 548 -28.36 24.57 -2.16
CA ARG A 548 -27.89 25.34 -0.99
C ARG A 548 -27.81 26.84 -1.25
N LEU A 549 -27.51 27.24 -2.50
CA LEU A 549 -27.51 28.62 -2.95
C LEU A 549 -28.91 29.16 -3.30
N ASN A 550 -29.97 28.34 -3.23
CA ASN A 550 -31.33 28.67 -3.70
C ASN A 550 -31.39 29.13 -5.18
N ALA A 551 -30.45 28.66 -6.01
CA ALA A 551 -30.35 29.04 -7.42
C ALA A 551 -31.56 28.55 -8.24
N ARG A 552 -32.00 29.37 -9.20
CA ARG A 552 -33.14 29.14 -10.09
C ARG A 552 -32.69 28.90 -11.53
N PRO A 553 -33.52 28.27 -12.38
CA PRO A 553 -33.25 28.20 -13.81
C PRO A 553 -33.11 29.61 -14.41
N GLY A 554 -32.01 29.86 -15.12
CA GLY A 554 -31.64 31.17 -15.67
C GLY A 554 -30.64 31.96 -14.80
N ASP A 555 -30.41 31.56 -13.55
CA ASP A 555 -29.39 32.20 -12.72
C ASP A 555 -27.99 31.86 -13.25
N GLN A 556 -27.05 32.80 -13.11
CA GLN A 556 -25.63 32.57 -13.38
C GLN A 556 -24.96 32.24 -12.04
N VAL A 557 -24.30 31.10 -11.91
CA VAL A 557 -23.53 30.74 -10.71
C VAL A 557 -22.05 30.74 -11.07
N TYR A 558 -21.23 31.35 -10.23
CA TYR A 558 -19.79 31.32 -10.34
C TYR A 558 -19.26 30.21 -9.44
N VAL A 559 -18.35 29.39 -9.96
CA VAL A 559 -17.76 28.24 -9.28
C VAL A 559 -16.24 28.29 -9.40
N THR A 560 -15.53 28.01 -8.31
CA THR A 560 -14.07 27.85 -8.30
C THR A 560 -13.68 26.62 -7.48
N VAL A 561 -12.55 26.01 -7.79
CA VAL A 561 -11.95 24.93 -6.99
C VAL A 561 -10.57 25.40 -6.52
N ASP A 562 -10.36 25.35 -5.21
CA ASP A 562 -9.06 25.62 -4.59
C ASP A 562 -8.62 24.38 -3.79
N GLY A 563 -7.53 23.74 -4.25
CA GLY A 563 -7.12 22.42 -3.80
C GLY A 563 -8.22 21.38 -3.97
N TYR A 564 -8.79 20.92 -2.84
CA TYR A 564 -9.89 19.94 -2.80
C TYR A 564 -11.26 20.55 -2.48
N ARG A 565 -11.36 21.89 -2.39
CA ARG A 565 -12.58 22.59 -1.98
C ARG A 565 -13.22 23.32 -3.15
N LEU A 566 -14.50 23.08 -3.35
CA LEU A 566 -15.32 23.78 -4.33
C LEU A 566 -16.05 24.93 -3.62
N ASP A 567 -15.83 26.16 -4.05
CA ASP A 567 -16.63 27.32 -3.63
C ASP A 567 -17.56 27.75 -4.77
N ALA A 568 -18.74 28.24 -4.42
CA ALA A 568 -19.78 28.60 -5.37
C ALA A 568 -20.60 29.78 -4.86
N GLN A 569 -20.79 30.79 -5.71
CA GLN A 569 -21.42 32.06 -5.36
C GLN A 569 -22.37 32.50 -6.49
N LEU A 570 -23.54 33.01 -6.12
CA LEU A 570 -24.40 33.78 -7.03
C LEU A 570 -23.82 35.21 -7.18
N PRO A 571 -23.98 35.88 -8.34
CA PRO A 571 -23.75 37.30 -8.45
C PRO A 571 -24.71 38.05 -7.52
N SER A 572 -24.14 38.95 -6.71
CA SER A 572 -24.87 39.83 -5.80
C SER A 572 -25.61 40.96 -6.53
#